data_AF-A0A4Q3BZM9-F1
#
_entry.id   AF-A0A4Q3BZM9-F1
#
_cell.length_a   1.000
_cell.length_b   1.000
_cell.length_c   1.000
_cell.angle_alpha   90.00
_cell.angle_beta   90.00
_cell.angle_gamma   90.00
#
_symmetry.space_group_name_H-M   'P 1'
#
loop_
_entity.id
_entity.type
_entity.pdbx_description
1 polymer ?
#
loop_
_entity_poly.entity_id
_entity_poly.type
_entity_poly.pdbx_seq_one_letter_code
_entity_poly.pdbx_strand_id
1 'polypeptide(L)'
;MSSERIVSLLPAATEIVCALGLEDHLVGRSHECDFPESVKHLPVCSKANIPDGLTSEEIDVKVKEILADALSVYTVKREVIKELQPDVVLTQAQCEACAVSLPEVEEALSDYL
;
A
#
# COMPACT_ATOMS: atom_id res chain seq x y z
N MET A 1 16.00 13.39 -19.72
CA MET A 1 15.23 13.72 -18.49
C MET A 1 15.39 12.52 -17.58
N SER A 2 15.66 12.70 -16.29
CA SER A 2 15.76 11.56 -15.36
C SER A 2 14.43 10.82 -15.39
N SER A 3 14.44 9.52 -15.69
CA SER A 3 13.25 8.69 -15.51
C SER A 3 13.03 8.58 -14.00
N GLU A 4 11.94 9.16 -13.51
CA GLU A 4 11.60 9.15 -12.08
C GLU A 4 11.51 7.71 -11.57
N ARG A 5 12.18 7.41 -10.45
CA ARG A 5 12.16 6.10 -9.81
C ARG A 5 11.01 6.03 -8.81
N ILE A 6 10.02 5.18 -9.07
CA ILE A 6 8.77 5.10 -8.30
C ILE A 6 8.76 3.85 -7.43
N VAL A 7 8.48 4.02 -6.12
CA VAL A 7 8.05 2.92 -5.26
C VAL A 7 6.55 3.05 -5.01
N SER A 8 5.77 2.01 -5.30
CA SER A 8 4.33 1.99 -5.02
C SER A 8 4.00 1.02 -3.89
N LEU A 9 3.39 1.52 -2.82
CA LEU A 9 3.04 0.75 -1.62
C LEU A 9 1.55 0.42 -1.54
N LEU A 10 0.80 0.60 -2.63
CA LEU A 10 -0.63 0.32 -2.73
C LEU A 10 -0.92 -0.37 -4.07
N PRO A 11 -1.64 -1.51 -4.10
CA PRO A 11 -1.99 -2.20 -5.35
C PRO A 11 -2.60 -1.28 -6.40
N ALA A 12 -3.66 -0.53 -6.04
CA ALA A 12 -4.31 0.40 -6.96
C ALA A 12 -3.36 1.47 -7.51
N ALA A 13 -2.44 1.99 -6.71
CA ALA A 13 -1.46 2.96 -7.21
C ALA A 13 -0.47 2.34 -8.19
N THR A 14 -0.06 1.09 -7.96
CA THR A 14 0.79 0.34 -8.90
C THR A 14 0.10 0.17 -10.24
N GLU A 15 -1.17 -0.25 -10.22
CA GLU A 15 -1.96 -0.44 -11.43
C GLU A 15 -2.17 0.87 -12.19
N ILE A 16 -2.43 1.99 -11.49
CA ILE A 16 -2.54 3.32 -12.11
C ILE A 16 -1.23 3.72 -12.80
N VAL A 17 -0.07 3.50 -12.16
CA VAL A 17 1.24 3.80 -12.77
C VAL A 17 1.45 2.99 -14.05
N CYS A 18 1.14 1.69 -14.02
CA CYS A 18 1.19 0.84 -15.20
C CYS A 18 0.24 1.33 -16.30
N ALA A 19 -1.02 1.65 -15.96
CA ALA A 19 -2.01 2.14 -16.92
C ALA A 19 -1.63 3.47 -17.57
N LEU A 20 -0.86 4.31 -16.87
CA LEU A 20 -0.32 5.57 -17.39
C LEU A 20 0.93 5.37 -18.29
N GLY A 21 1.36 4.12 -18.51
CA GLY A 21 2.54 3.80 -19.33
C GLY A 21 3.88 4.03 -18.61
N LEU A 22 3.86 4.08 -17.27
CA LEU A 22 5.02 4.35 -16.43
C LEU A 22 5.53 3.10 -15.71
N GLU A 23 5.21 1.90 -16.20
CA GLU A 23 5.63 0.65 -15.57
C GLU A 23 7.16 0.55 -15.41
N ASP A 24 7.92 0.97 -16.44
CA ASP A 24 9.38 0.95 -16.43
C ASP A 24 10.01 1.88 -15.36
N HIS A 25 9.21 2.77 -14.78
CA HIS A 25 9.62 3.67 -13.71
C HIS A 25 9.46 3.03 -12.31
N LEU A 26 8.70 1.93 -12.19
CA LEU A 26 8.54 1.23 -10.92
C LEU A 26 9.82 0.50 -10.54
N VAL A 27 10.37 0.82 -9.37
CA VAL A 27 11.59 0.21 -8.83
C VAL A 27 11.33 -0.62 -7.57
N GLY A 28 10.12 -0.53 -6.99
CA GLY A 28 9.72 -1.32 -5.85
C GLY A 28 8.22 -1.27 -5.61
N ARG A 29 7.71 -2.28 -4.89
CA ARG A 29 6.27 -2.53 -4.74
C ARG A 29 5.88 -2.96 -3.33
N SER A 30 4.59 -2.91 -2.98
CA SER A 30 4.07 -3.54 -1.77
C SER A 30 4.10 -5.08 -1.88
N HIS A 31 3.90 -5.77 -0.76
CA HIS A 31 3.75 -7.23 -0.74
C HIS A 31 2.49 -7.75 -1.45
N GLU A 32 1.48 -6.88 -1.62
CA GLU A 32 0.19 -7.22 -2.24
C GLU A 32 0.10 -6.74 -3.69
N CYS A 33 1.02 -5.88 -4.15
CA CYS A 33 1.04 -5.41 -5.52
C CYS A 33 1.46 -6.54 -6.47
N ASP A 34 0.52 -7.24 -7.08
CA ASP A 34 0.78 -8.44 -7.88
C ASP A 34 0.32 -8.33 -9.34
N PHE A 35 -0.26 -7.18 -9.74
CA PHE A 35 -0.75 -6.91 -11.07
C PHE A 35 -0.17 -5.60 -11.67
N PRO A 36 0.11 -5.56 -13.00
CA PRO A 36 0.20 -6.71 -13.91
C PRO A 36 1.28 -7.71 -13.47
N GLU A 37 1.20 -8.97 -13.89
CA GLU A 37 2.13 -10.04 -13.47
C GLU A 37 3.60 -9.64 -13.63
N SER A 38 3.89 -8.79 -14.61
CA SER A 38 5.20 -8.21 -14.84
C SER A 38 5.74 -7.50 -13.60
N VAL A 39 4.95 -6.79 -12.79
CA VAL A 39 5.48 -6.10 -11.58
C VAL A 39 6.02 -7.05 -10.53
N LYS A 40 5.76 -8.37 -10.64
CA LYS A 40 6.22 -9.35 -9.68
C LYS A 40 7.74 -9.52 -9.59
N HIS A 41 8.47 -9.10 -10.62
CA HIS A 41 9.93 -9.10 -10.57
C HIS A 41 10.51 -8.00 -9.66
N LEU A 42 9.71 -6.99 -9.31
CA LEU A 42 10.17 -5.85 -8.52
C LEU A 42 10.38 -6.21 -7.03
N PRO A 43 11.39 -5.61 -6.37
CA PRO A 43 11.61 -5.78 -4.95
C PRO A 43 10.39 -5.40 -4.10
N VAL A 44 10.09 -6.25 -3.13
CA VAL A 44 8.96 -6.07 -2.20
C VAL A 44 9.40 -5.22 -1.01
N CYS A 45 8.82 -4.03 -0.89
CA CYS A 45 9.14 -2.97 0.08
C CYS A 45 8.29 -3.01 1.36
N SER A 46 7.30 -3.91 1.48
CA SER A 46 6.49 -4.06 2.70
C SER A 46 6.28 -5.53 3.06
N LYS A 47 5.69 -5.80 4.22
CA LYS A 47 5.19 -7.11 4.64
C LYS A 47 3.99 -6.95 5.56
N ALA A 48 3.09 -7.91 5.56
CA ALA A 48 2.09 -8.05 6.62
C ALA A 48 2.75 -8.51 7.93
N ASN A 49 2.24 -8.03 9.05
CA ASN A 49 2.56 -8.50 10.40
C ASN A 49 1.54 -9.56 10.88
N ILE A 50 0.77 -10.13 9.95
CA ILE A 50 -0.21 -11.18 10.17
C ILE A 50 0.30 -12.46 9.48
N PRO A 51 0.33 -13.61 10.16
CA PRO A 51 0.69 -14.88 9.53
C PRO A 51 -0.28 -15.32 8.43
N ASP A 52 0.26 -16.01 7.42
CA ASP A 52 -0.55 -16.66 6.40
C ASP A 52 -1.31 -17.88 6.96
N GLY A 53 -2.39 -18.28 6.29
CA GLY A 53 -3.14 -19.51 6.60
C GLY A 53 -4.07 -19.42 7.82
N LEU A 54 -4.22 -18.23 8.41
CA LEU A 54 -5.20 -17.97 9.45
C LEU A 54 -6.62 -17.95 8.86
N THR A 55 -7.57 -18.45 9.65
CA THR A 55 -8.99 -18.23 9.42
C THR A 55 -9.35 -16.77 9.64
N SER A 56 -10.49 -16.32 9.11
CA SER A 56 -10.93 -14.93 9.27
C SER A 56 -11.13 -14.52 10.73
N GLU A 57 -11.57 -15.43 11.60
CA GLU A 57 -11.71 -15.17 13.04
C GLU A 57 -10.34 -14.94 13.68
N GLU A 58 -9.35 -15.77 13.36
CA GLU A 58 -7.98 -15.62 13.86
C GLU A 58 -7.32 -14.33 13.33
N ILE A 59 -7.62 -13.94 12.09
CA ILE A 59 -7.17 -12.66 11.52
C ILE A 59 -7.77 -11.48 12.30
N ASP A 60 -9.07 -11.48 12.57
CA ASP A 60 -9.74 -10.41 13.34
C ASP A 60 -9.13 -10.25 14.74
N VAL A 61 -8.94 -11.36 15.45
CA VAL A 61 -8.28 -11.36 16.76
C VAL A 61 -6.87 -10.77 16.65
N LYS A 62 -6.08 -11.23 15.67
CA LYS A 62 -4.70 -10.77 15.49
C LYS A 62 -4.62 -9.29 15.12
N VAL A 63 -5.50 -8.80 14.26
CA VAL A 63 -5.57 -7.38 13.88
C VAL A 63 -5.90 -6.53 15.11
N LYS A 64 -6.87 -6.95 15.93
CA LYS A 64 -7.23 -6.25 17.17
C LYS A 64 -6.09 -6.20 18.17
N GLU A 65 -5.35 -7.31 18.34
CA GLU A 65 -4.15 -7.35 19.18
C GLU A 65 -3.07 -6.36 18.69
N ILE A 66 -2.76 -6.38 17.38
CA ILE A 66 -1.76 -5.48 16.79
C ILE A 66 -2.16 -4.01 16.97
N LEU A 67 -3.44 -3.68 16.76
CA LEU A 67 -3.94 -2.32 16.91
C LEU A 67 -3.99 -1.89 18.38
N ALA A 68 -4.30 -2.79 19.32
CA ALA A 68 -4.28 -2.50 20.76
C ALA A 68 -2.88 -2.14 21.27
N ASP A 69 -1.84 -2.73 20.69
CA ASP A 69 -0.44 -2.42 20.97
C ASP A 69 0.07 -1.17 20.24
N ALA A 70 -0.81 -0.44 19.54
CA ALA A 70 -0.49 0.69 18.66
C ALA A 70 0.58 0.34 17.59
N LEU A 71 0.66 -0.93 17.22
CA LEU A 71 1.54 -1.42 16.18
C LEU A 71 0.86 -1.36 14.82
N SER A 72 1.68 -1.22 13.77
CA SER A 72 1.18 -1.25 12.40
C SER A 72 0.91 -2.69 11.95
N VAL A 73 -0.18 -2.89 11.22
CA VAL A 73 -0.52 -4.17 10.56
C VAL A 73 0.51 -4.53 9.48
N TYR A 74 1.25 -3.53 8.99
CA TYR A 74 2.27 -3.68 7.97
C TYR A 74 3.63 -3.16 8.45
N THR A 75 4.71 -3.82 8.04
CA THR A 75 6.07 -3.31 8.20
C THR A 75 6.59 -2.81 6.86
N VAL A 76 7.06 -1.56 6.83
CA VAL A 76 7.79 -1.00 5.68
C VAL A 76 9.28 -1.37 5.77
N LYS A 77 9.84 -1.97 4.72
CA LYS A 77 11.24 -2.40 4.65
C LYS A 77 12.15 -1.24 4.28
N ARG A 78 12.54 -0.45 5.29
CA ARG A 78 13.31 0.80 5.13
C ARG A 78 14.62 0.63 4.35
N GLU A 79 15.40 -0.40 4.65
CA GLU A 79 16.68 -0.62 3.96
C GLU A 79 16.49 -0.95 2.47
N VAL A 80 15.46 -1.71 2.12
CA VAL A 80 15.12 -1.99 0.71
C VAL A 80 14.78 -0.69 -0.03
N ILE A 81 13.92 0.14 0.56
CA ILE A 81 13.56 1.44 -0.04
C ILE A 81 14.79 2.35 -0.16
N LYS A 82 15.70 2.33 0.83
CA LYS A 82 16.94 3.11 0.81
C LYS A 82 17.87 2.65 -0.31
N GLU A 83 18.05 1.35 -0.53
CA GLU A 83 18.85 0.82 -1.64
C GLU A 83 18.25 1.18 -3.00
N LEU A 84 16.92 1.22 -3.09
CA LEU A 84 16.21 1.57 -4.31
C LEU A 84 16.29 3.05 -4.68
N GLN A 85 16.66 3.95 -3.77
CA GLN A 85 16.80 5.39 -4.04
C GLN A 85 15.62 5.94 -4.89
N PRO A 86 14.35 5.82 -4.45
CA PRO A 86 13.22 6.32 -5.22
C PRO A 86 13.15 7.84 -5.20
N ASP A 87 12.71 8.43 -6.30
CA ASP A 87 12.38 9.85 -6.41
C ASP A 87 10.95 10.11 -5.89
N VAL A 88 10.05 9.12 -6.05
CA VAL A 88 8.62 9.21 -5.68
C VAL A 88 8.19 7.95 -4.94
N VAL A 89 7.41 8.12 -3.86
CA VAL A 89 6.74 7.02 -3.15
C VAL A 89 5.23 7.23 -3.19
N LEU A 90 4.52 6.29 -3.80
CA LEU A 90 3.06 6.28 -3.86
C LEU A 90 2.50 5.40 -2.75
N THR A 91 1.54 5.93 -2.01
CA THR A 91 0.78 5.19 -1.01
C THR A 91 -0.60 5.84 -0.87
N GLN A 92 -1.50 5.17 -0.18
CA GLN A 92 -2.75 5.78 0.24
C GLN A 92 -2.65 6.11 1.73
N ALA A 93 -3.04 7.32 2.08
CA ALA A 93 -3.10 7.79 3.46
C ALA A 93 -4.42 7.35 4.13
N GLN A 94 -4.91 6.12 3.91
CA GLN A 94 -6.23 5.75 4.44
C GLN A 94 -6.35 4.35 5.00
N CYS A 95 -6.59 4.32 6.31
CA CYS A 95 -7.23 3.25 7.04
C CYS A 95 -7.85 3.91 8.29
N GLU A 96 -9.19 3.94 8.37
CA GLU A 96 -9.91 4.07 9.65
C GLU A 96 -10.52 2.70 10.00
N ALA A 97 -9.68 1.65 9.85
CA ALA A 97 -10.02 0.29 9.42
C ALA A 97 -10.42 0.20 7.93
N CYS A 98 -9.47 0.61 7.08
CA CYS A 98 -9.32 0.23 5.67
C CYS A 98 -10.15 0.98 4.61
N ALA A 99 -10.62 2.17 4.99
CA ALA A 99 -11.17 3.21 4.11
C ALA A 99 -12.64 3.04 3.75
N VAL A 100 -13.29 4.01 3.12
CA VAL A 100 -13.03 5.45 3.21
C VAL A 100 -13.97 5.92 4.31
N SER A 101 -13.65 6.91 5.16
CA SER A 101 -14.78 7.70 5.66
C SER A 101 -15.14 8.77 4.62
N LEU A 102 -15.39 8.33 3.39
CA LEU A 102 -16.19 9.10 2.48
C LEU A 102 -17.56 9.43 3.14
N PRO A 103 -18.09 8.62 4.07
CA PRO A 103 -19.20 9.00 4.95
C PRO A 103 -19.09 10.35 5.65
N GLU A 104 -17.94 10.68 6.24
CA GLU A 104 -17.72 12.05 6.71
C GLU A 104 -17.71 13.03 5.54
N VAL A 105 -17.11 12.63 4.42
CA VAL A 105 -17.04 13.46 3.21
C VAL A 105 -18.43 13.78 2.66
N GLU A 106 -19.39 12.88 2.72
CA GLU A 106 -20.74 13.08 2.17
C GLU A 106 -21.67 13.80 3.15
N GLU A 107 -21.53 13.53 4.46
CA GLU A 107 -22.26 14.29 5.50
C GLU A 107 -21.93 15.79 5.39
N ALA A 108 -20.64 16.10 5.28
CA ALA A 108 -20.14 17.47 5.18
C ALA A 108 -20.61 18.22 3.93
N LEU A 109 -21.04 17.53 2.88
CA LEU A 109 -21.34 18.15 1.58
C LEU A 109 -22.85 18.37 1.34
N SER A 110 -23.71 18.00 2.28
CA SER A 110 -25.17 17.95 2.13
C SER A 110 -25.89 19.27 1.80
N ASP A 111 -25.27 20.43 2.02
CA ASP A 111 -25.85 21.77 1.72
C ASP A 111 -24.92 22.70 0.90
N TYR A 112 -23.78 22.20 0.44
CA TYR A 112 -22.75 23.00 -0.25
C TYR A 112 -22.65 22.68 -1.75
N LEU A 113 -23.12 21.50 -2.18
CA LEU A 113 -23.13 21.00 -3.56
C LEU A 113 -24.51 20.48 -3.96
#